data_AF-A0A388KUW0-F1
#
_entry.id   AF-A0A388KUW0-F1
#
_cell.length_a   1.000
_cell.length_b   1.000
_cell.length_c   1.000
_cell.angle_alpha   90.00
_cell.angle_beta   90.00
_cell.angle_gamma   90.00
#
_symmetry.space_group_name_H-M   'P 1'
#
loop_
_entity.id
_entity.type
_entity.pdbx_description
1 polymer ?
#
loop_
_entity_poly.entity_id
_entity_poly.type
_entity_poly.pdbx_seq_one_letter_code
_entity_poly.pdbx_strand_id
1 'polypeptide(L)'
;MTDTIGNGNEQRSLKQEIAIVAAQTKCLFDQNAEYRKSHKKEYCTIQNVADNKAPHVTEKATSDRKTIKPVRPLAPIRYRKKFGEWQVATDVSFAFPTTGDHRTLARAIREGISKDSPLGVYEIPVPLGEDSNKIDQELVTARSFEPFIVKLEEKAGLHEELVWRAWNTVTALPYSTLVGKMCPAEVMADSLADPTSYPQNTPYRTELCHCTLEPEDEDRHMREYNDDDALNDKISSGCDGIGTTPAPEGSMGSAVGRRANDGSGRTGGIGADSAGTTAAAD
;
A
#
# COMPACT_ATOMS: atom_id res chain seq x y z
N MET A 1 7.49 62.31 -9.49
CA MET A 1 6.38 62.10 -8.53
C MET A 1 5.22 61.46 -9.28
N THR A 2 5.22 60.15 -9.51
CA THR A 2 4.10 59.46 -10.21
C THR A 2 3.87 57.99 -9.82
N ASP A 3 4.54 57.43 -8.81
CA ASP A 3 4.39 56.00 -8.47
C ASP A 3 3.37 55.69 -7.36
N THR A 4 2.76 56.70 -6.75
CA THR A 4 1.93 56.49 -5.54
C THR A 4 0.50 56.04 -5.86
N ILE A 5 -0.03 56.36 -7.04
CA ILE A 5 -1.45 56.09 -7.40
C ILE A 5 -1.63 54.66 -7.96
N GLY A 6 -0.65 54.12 -8.68
CA GLY A 6 -0.69 52.74 -9.20
C GLY A 6 -0.65 51.69 -8.08
N ASN A 7 0.22 51.90 -7.10
CA ASN A 7 0.41 51.00 -5.96
C ASN A 7 -0.86 50.87 -5.08
N GLY A 8 -1.63 51.96 -4.92
CA GLY A 8 -2.87 51.94 -4.12
C GLY A 8 -4.01 51.12 -4.74
N ASN A 9 -4.10 51.09 -6.08
CA ASN A 9 -5.12 50.31 -6.78
C ASN A 9 -4.76 48.83 -6.84
N GLU A 10 -3.49 48.50 -7.08
CA GLU A 10 -2.97 47.13 -7.00
C GLU A 10 -3.15 46.54 -5.60
N GLN A 11 -2.83 47.31 -4.56
CA GLN A 11 -3.00 46.87 -3.18
C GLN A 11 -4.47 46.65 -2.80
N ARG A 12 -5.40 47.44 -3.36
CA ARG A 12 -6.86 47.21 -3.18
C ARG A 12 -7.32 45.96 -3.92
N SER A 13 -6.84 45.74 -5.14
CA SER A 13 -7.16 44.54 -5.93
C SER A 13 -6.67 43.28 -5.24
N LEU A 14 -5.42 43.27 -4.75
CA LEU A 14 -4.86 42.14 -4.00
C LEU A 14 -5.64 41.86 -2.72
N LYS A 15 -6.04 42.90 -1.97
CA LYS A 15 -6.87 42.73 -0.77
C LYS A 15 -8.22 42.09 -1.09
N GLN A 16 -8.83 42.50 -2.19
CA GLN A 16 -10.11 41.92 -2.63
C GLN A 16 -9.93 40.45 -3.03
N GLU A 17 -8.88 40.12 -3.76
CA GLU A 17 -8.57 38.74 -4.15
C GLU A 17 -8.30 37.85 -2.94
N ILE A 18 -7.50 38.31 -1.97
CA ILE A 18 -7.28 37.60 -0.71
C ILE A 18 -8.60 37.38 0.04
N ALA A 19 -9.47 38.38 0.10
CA ALA A 19 -10.76 38.26 0.77
C ALA A 19 -11.68 37.23 0.07
N ILE A 20 -11.67 37.21 -1.26
CA ILE A 20 -12.42 36.23 -2.06
C ILE A 20 -11.87 34.82 -1.81
N VAL A 21 -10.56 34.62 -1.89
CA VAL A 21 -9.92 33.31 -1.65
C VAL A 21 -10.17 32.84 -0.23
N ALA A 22 -10.10 33.73 0.77
CA ALA A 22 -10.41 33.40 2.16
C ALA A 22 -11.88 32.99 2.35
N ALA A 23 -12.82 33.71 1.72
CA ALA A 23 -14.24 33.37 1.76
C ALA A 23 -14.54 32.02 1.08
N GLN A 24 -13.93 31.77 -0.08
CA GLN A 24 -14.05 30.49 -0.79
C GLN A 24 -13.45 29.33 0.03
N THR A 25 -12.27 29.55 0.59
CA THR A 25 -11.58 28.57 1.46
C THR A 25 -12.46 28.21 2.65
N LYS A 26 -13.03 29.21 3.32
CA LYS A 26 -13.97 28.99 4.44
C LYS A 26 -15.20 28.20 4.00
N CYS A 27 -15.84 28.59 2.88
CA CYS A 27 -17.02 27.89 2.36
C CYS A 27 -16.72 26.42 2.08
N LEU A 28 -15.58 26.11 1.45
CA LEU A 28 -15.13 24.74 1.22
C LEU A 28 -14.87 23.97 2.51
N PHE A 29 -14.30 24.61 3.54
CA PHE A 29 -14.12 23.97 4.85
C PHE A 29 -15.46 23.63 5.51
N ASP A 30 -16.43 24.55 5.48
CA ASP A 30 -17.75 24.35 6.06
C ASP A 30 -18.50 23.21 5.34
N GLN A 31 -18.47 23.20 4.00
CA GLN A 31 -19.06 22.14 3.18
C GLN A 31 -18.41 20.77 3.44
N ASN A 32 -17.08 20.72 3.54
CA ASN A 32 -16.37 19.49 3.87
C ASN A 32 -16.71 18.99 5.28
N ALA A 33 -16.88 19.90 6.25
CA ALA A 33 -17.28 19.54 7.61
C ALA A 33 -18.71 18.96 7.64
N GLU A 34 -19.64 19.56 6.91
CA GLU A 34 -21.01 19.06 6.76
C GLU A 34 -21.04 17.69 6.07
N TYR A 35 -20.25 17.52 5.01
CA TYR A 35 -20.14 16.24 4.30
C TYR A 35 -19.65 15.13 5.23
N ARG A 36 -18.62 15.39 6.04
CA ARG A 36 -18.12 14.44 7.05
C ARG A 36 -19.17 14.10 8.10
N LYS A 37 -20.03 15.06 8.48
CA LYS A 37 -21.08 14.84 9.47
C LYS A 37 -22.21 13.97 8.91
N SER A 38 -22.65 14.23 7.67
CA SER A 38 -23.72 13.48 7.01
C SER A 38 -23.27 12.08 6.58
N HIS A 39 -22.00 11.90 6.21
CA HIS A 39 -21.44 10.63 5.72
C HIS A 39 -20.49 9.98 6.73
N LYS A 40 -20.71 10.16 8.03
CA LYS A 40 -19.77 9.72 9.09
C LYS A 40 -19.37 8.23 9.01
N LYS A 41 -20.25 7.36 8.51
CA LYS A 41 -19.95 5.93 8.31
C LYS A 41 -19.09 5.66 7.06
N GLU A 42 -19.22 6.48 6.04
CA GLU A 42 -18.49 6.36 4.77
C GLU A 42 -17.16 7.14 4.80
N TYR A 43 -17.09 8.17 5.65
CA TYR A 43 -15.90 8.98 5.89
C TYR A 43 -15.24 8.58 7.21
N CYS A 44 -14.66 7.38 7.22
CA CYS A 44 -13.81 6.93 8.30
C CYS A 44 -12.35 7.02 7.84
N THR A 45 -11.50 7.71 8.59
CA THR A 45 -10.09 7.94 8.24
C THR A 45 -9.14 7.05 9.04
N ILE A 46 -7.86 6.97 8.65
CA ILE A 46 -6.83 6.31 9.47
C ILE A 46 -6.78 6.94 10.86
N GLN A 47 -6.89 8.26 10.97
CA GLN A 47 -6.93 8.93 12.28
C GLN A 47 -8.12 8.48 13.12
N ASN A 48 -9.29 8.20 12.52
CA ASN A 48 -10.42 7.67 13.28
C ASN A 48 -10.16 6.26 13.81
N VAL A 49 -9.45 5.42 13.05
CA VAL A 49 -9.01 4.09 13.51
C VAL A 49 -8.00 4.25 14.64
N ALA A 50 -6.99 5.11 14.49
CA ALA A 50 -5.97 5.40 15.50
C ALA A 50 -6.56 5.92 16.83
N ASP A 51 -7.59 6.76 16.72
CA ASP A 51 -8.33 7.30 17.87
C ASP A 51 -9.30 6.29 18.51
N ASN A 52 -9.35 5.03 18.04
CA ASN A 52 -10.32 4.01 18.43
C ASN A 52 -11.79 4.43 18.21
N LYS A 53 -12.05 5.31 17.24
CA LYS A 53 -13.40 5.80 16.88
C LYS A 53 -14.07 4.97 15.78
N ALA A 54 -13.40 3.92 15.29
CA ALA A 54 -13.85 3.08 14.19
C ALA A 54 -13.64 1.57 14.46
N PRO A 55 -14.25 1.00 15.53
CA PRO A 55 -14.01 -0.39 15.93
C PRO A 55 -14.37 -1.41 14.85
N HIS A 56 -15.39 -1.12 14.02
CA HIS A 56 -15.77 -1.95 12.89
C HIS A 56 -14.64 -2.19 11.87
N VAL A 57 -13.71 -1.23 11.70
CA VAL A 57 -12.55 -1.38 10.82
C VAL A 57 -11.55 -2.37 11.42
N THR A 58 -11.24 -2.23 12.71
CA THR A 58 -10.33 -3.13 13.44
C THR A 58 -10.89 -4.55 13.55
N GLU A 59 -12.19 -4.70 13.78
CA GLU A 59 -12.88 -6.00 13.79
C GLU A 59 -12.79 -6.68 12.41
N LYS A 60 -13.06 -5.92 11.34
CA LYS A 60 -12.96 -6.41 9.96
C LYS A 60 -11.52 -6.77 9.61
N ALA A 61 -10.55 -5.93 9.94
CA ALA A 61 -9.13 -6.19 9.74
C ALA A 61 -8.70 -7.49 10.45
N THR A 62 -9.12 -7.69 11.70
CA THR A 62 -8.84 -8.89 12.49
C THR A 62 -9.44 -10.14 11.83
N SER A 63 -10.64 -10.05 11.28
CA SER A 63 -11.26 -11.13 10.51
C SER A 63 -10.49 -11.42 9.22
N ASP A 64 -10.17 -10.37 8.45
CA ASP A 64 -9.50 -10.50 7.15
C ASP A 64 -8.09 -11.09 7.30
N ARG A 65 -7.31 -10.67 8.30
CA ARG A 65 -5.97 -11.18 8.62
C ARG A 65 -5.92 -12.70 8.78
N LYS A 66 -7.03 -13.35 9.17
CA LYS A 66 -7.12 -14.82 9.29
C LYS A 66 -7.27 -15.54 7.95
N THR A 67 -7.68 -14.83 6.91
CA THR A 67 -8.07 -15.40 5.61
C THR A 67 -7.15 -14.98 4.47
N ILE A 68 -6.52 -13.82 4.59
CA ILE A 68 -5.60 -13.31 3.55
C ILE A 68 -4.17 -13.79 3.80
N LYS A 69 -3.37 -13.76 2.73
CA LYS A 69 -1.93 -14.01 2.85
C LYS A 69 -1.25 -12.88 3.64
N PRO A 70 -0.24 -13.20 4.47
CA PRO A 70 0.67 -12.22 5.04
C PRO A 70 1.11 -11.16 4.04
N VAL A 71 0.94 -9.89 4.40
CA VAL A 71 1.37 -8.75 3.59
C VAL A 71 1.72 -7.60 4.51
N ARG A 72 2.95 -7.10 4.38
CA ARG A 72 3.46 -6.01 5.20
C ARG A 72 3.50 -4.72 4.39
N PRO A 73 2.77 -3.67 4.82
CA PRO A 73 2.92 -2.35 4.21
C PRO A 73 4.35 -1.86 4.38
N LEU A 74 4.89 -1.21 3.35
CA LEU A 74 6.11 -0.43 3.44
C LEU A 74 5.68 1.02 3.53
N ALA A 75 6.12 1.73 4.57
CA ALA A 75 5.87 3.14 4.75
C ALA A 75 7.20 3.91 4.59
N PRO A 76 7.54 4.36 3.37
CA PRO A 76 8.73 5.16 3.16
C PRO A 76 8.50 6.55 3.73
N ILE A 77 9.35 6.98 4.64
CA ILE A 77 9.24 8.27 5.31
C ILE A 77 10.47 9.13 5.07
N ARG A 78 10.27 10.45 5.04
CA ARG A 78 11.33 11.43 5.14
C ARG A 78 10.90 12.59 6.02
N TYR A 79 11.87 13.24 6.64
CA TYR A 79 11.64 14.51 7.32
C TYR A 79 12.00 15.67 6.40
N ARG A 80 11.05 16.56 6.12
CA ARG A 80 11.26 17.71 5.27
C ARG A 80 11.55 18.94 6.12
N LYS A 81 12.83 19.23 6.33
CA LYS A 81 13.31 20.25 7.27
C LYS A 81 12.74 21.63 6.99
N LYS A 82 12.58 21.98 5.71
CA LYS A 82 12.03 23.28 5.29
C LYS A 82 10.63 23.56 5.85
N PHE A 83 9.84 22.52 6.07
CA PHE A 83 8.44 22.63 6.53
C PHE A 83 8.24 22.06 7.94
N GLY A 84 9.29 21.49 8.54
CA GLY A 84 9.20 20.84 9.84
C GLY A 84 8.26 19.63 9.87
N GLU A 85 8.00 19.00 8.71
CA GLU A 85 6.95 18.00 8.54
C GLU A 85 7.51 16.62 8.17
N TRP A 86 6.88 15.57 8.68
CA TRP A 86 7.08 14.22 8.18
C TRP A 86 6.24 13.97 6.94
N GLN A 87 6.88 13.39 5.93
CA GLN A 87 6.23 12.99 4.70
C GLN A 87 6.36 11.49 4.51
N VAL A 88 5.34 10.91 3.89
CA VAL A 88 5.29 9.51 3.51
C VAL A 88 5.16 9.40 1.99
N ALA A 89 5.78 8.39 1.39
CA ALA A 89 5.62 8.10 -0.02
C ALA A 89 4.46 7.13 -0.23
N THR A 90 3.51 7.51 -1.07
CA THR A 90 2.40 6.66 -1.52
C THR A 90 2.36 6.70 -3.03
N ASP A 91 1.62 5.80 -3.67
CA ASP A 91 1.32 5.96 -5.07
C ASP A 91 0.39 7.17 -5.34
N VAL A 92 0.06 7.38 -6.60
CA VAL A 92 -0.90 8.42 -7.05
C VAL A 92 -2.31 8.24 -6.46
N SER A 93 -2.68 7.01 -6.11
CA SER A 93 -3.98 6.60 -5.54
C SER A 93 -3.99 6.54 -4.01
N PHE A 94 -2.89 6.91 -3.34
CA PHE A 94 -2.67 6.79 -1.89
C PHE A 94 -2.44 5.36 -1.37
N ALA A 95 -2.23 4.38 -2.25
CA ALA A 95 -1.84 3.04 -1.84
C ALA A 95 -0.38 3.01 -1.38
N PHE A 96 -0.13 2.19 -0.36
CA PHE A 96 1.21 1.94 0.15
C PHE A 96 1.85 0.77 -0.62
N PRO A 97 3.14 0.86 -0.94
CA PRO A 97 3.90 -0.31 -1.38
C PRO A 97 3.79 -1.42 -0.32
N THR A 98 3.85 -2.67 -0.75
CA THR A 98 3.73 -3.82 0.15
C THR A 98 4.80 -4.85 -0.16
N THR A 99 5.21 -5.63 0.84
CA THR A 99 6.06 -6.81 0.67
C THR A 99 5.39 -8.03 1.32
N GLY A 100 5.53 -9.20 0.68
CA GLY A 100 5.02 -10.46 1.22
C GLY A 100 6.04 -11.18 2.12
N ASP A 101 7.33 -10.90 1.97
CA ASP A 101 8.41 -11.58 2.67
C ASP A 101 9.52 -10.59 3.07
N HIS A 102 10.18 -10.87 4.20
CA HIS A 102 11.37 -10.17 4.66
C HIS A 102 12.56 -10.44 3.73
N ARG A 103 12.67 -11.65 3.15
CA ARG A 103 13.75 -11.99 2.19
C ARG A 103 13.74 -11.10 0.95
N THR A 104 12.57 -10.59 0.57
CA THR A 104 12.40 -9.71 -0.59
C THR A 104 12.38 -8.23 -0.23
N LEU A 105 12.61 -7.88 1.04
CA LEU A 105 12.46 -6.50 1.54
C LEU A 105 13.45 -5.55 0.88
N ALA A 106 14.73 -5.92 0.78
CA ALA A 106 15.76 -5.09 0.15
C ALA A 106 15.40 -4.79 -1.31
N ARG A 107 15.03 -5.83 -2.07
CA ARG A 107 14.55 -5.71 -3.45
C ARG A 107 13.30 -4.85 -3.56
N ALA A 108 12.29 -5.08 -2.72
CA ALA A 108 11.05 -4.31 -2.72
C ALA A 108 11.29 -2.81 -2.46
N ILE A 109 12.26 -2.47 -1.60
CA ILE A 109 12.67 -1.08 -1.38
C ILE A 109 13.37 -0.52 -2.62
N ARG A 110 14.38 -1.23 -3.14
CA ARG A 110 15.20 -0.78 -4.27
C ARG A 110 14.40 -0.61 -5.56
N GLU A 111 13.53 -1.57 -5.85
CA GLU A 111 12.75 -1.63 -7.10
C GLU A 111 11.39 -0.94 -6.99
N GLY A 112 10.78 -0.91 -5.80
CA GLY A 112 9.44 -0.39 -5.59
C GLY A 112 9.37 1.00 -4.95
N ILE A 113 10.40 1.44 -4.23
CA ILE A 113 10.38 2.70 -3.48
C ILE A 113 11.42 3.71 -3.99
N SER A 114 12.70 3.36 -3.91
CA SER A 114 13.80 4.28 -4.22
C SER A 114 15.04 3.50 -4.63
N LYS A 115 15.78 4.03 -5.62
CA LYS A 115 17.13 3.53 -5.95
C LYS A 115 18.16 3.93 -4.90
N ASP A 116 17.86 4.94 -4.08
CA ASP A 116 18.74 5.39 -3.01
C ASP A 116 18.67 4.45 -1.81
N SER A 117 19.80 4.27 -1.14
CA SER A 117 19.85 3.41 0.06
C SER A 117 19.12 4.06 1.23
N PRO A 118 18.24 3.33 1.95
CA PRO A 118 17.58 3.88 3.11
C PRO A 118 18.57 4.16 4.25
N LEU A 119 18.28 5.18 5.04
CA LEU A 119 18.99 5.48 6.29
C LEU A 119 18.73 4.43 7.36
N GLY A 120 17.66 3.66 7.22
CA GLY A 120 17.30 2.56 8.09
C GLY A 120 15.94 1.98 7.72
N VAL A 121 15.76 0.70 8.01
CA VAL A 121 14.47 0.02 7.94
C VAL A 121 14.12 -0.47 9.32
N TYR A 122 12.90 -0.18 9.73
CA TYR A 122 12.46 -0.35 11.10
C TYR A 122 11.18 -1.16 11.17
N GLU A 123 11.14 -2.09 12.12
CA GLU A 123 9.93 -2.79 12.51
C GLU A 123 9.29 -2.15 13.73
N ILE A 124 7.97 -2.14 13.75
CA ILE A 124 7.21 -1.77 14.94
C ILE A 124 7.22 -2.94 15.92
N PRO A 125 7.72 -2.74 17.14
CA PRO A 125 7.70 -3.78 18.15
C PRO A 125 6.25 -4.08 18.56
N VAL A 126 5.84 -5.33 18.42
CA VAL A 126 4.57 -5.81 18.97
C VAL A 126 4.74 -5.91 20.50
N PRO A 127 3.87 -5.27 21.31
CA PRO A 127 3.91 -5.42 22.76
C PRO A 127 3.76 -6.90 23.15
N LEU A 128 4.78 -7.48 23.79
CA LEU A 128 4.70 -8.85 24.31
C LEU A 128 3.79 -8.85 25.54
N GLY A 129 2.68 -9.58 25.49
CA GLY A 129 1.95 -10.01 26.69
C GLY A 129 2.71 -11.13 27.41
N GLU A 130 2.60 -11.21 28.73
CA GLU A 130 3.44 -12.03 29.62
C GLU A 130 3.26 -13.56 29.53
N ASP A 131 2.42 -14.11 28.64
CA ASP A 131 2.05 -15.55 28.63
C ASP A 131 2.77 -16.39 27.55
N SER A 132 4.06 -16.64 27.72
CA SER A 132 5.03 -17.01 26.67
C SER A 132 4.83 -18.31 25.85
N ASN A 133 3.83 -19.17 26.04
CA ASN A 133 3.88 -20.55 25.48
C ASN A 133 2.84 -20.91 24.42
N LYS A 134 1.83 -20.07 24.15
CA LYS A 134 0.95 -20.18 22.96
C LYS A 134 1.09 -19.01 21.99
N ILE A 135 1.92 -18.05 22.37
CA ILE A 135 2.01 -16.72 21.80
C ILE A 135 2.84 -16.69 20.51
N ASP A 136 3.76 -17.61 20.29
CA ASP A 136 4.70 -17.52 19.15
C ASP A 136 4.02 -17.59 17.78
N GLN A 137 3.05 -18.48 17.57
CA GLN A 137 2.39 -18.61 16.25
C GLN A 137 1.39 -17.48 15.99
N GLU A 138 0.73 -16.97 17.05
CA GLU A 138 -0.19 -15.84 16.99
C GLU A 138 0.58 -14.51 16.82
N LEU A 139 1.73 -14.34 17.47
CA LEU A 139 2.62 -13.19 17.28
C LEU A 139 3.27 -13.17 15.90
N VAL A 140 3.69 -14.32 15.37
CA VAL A 140 4.22 -14.40 13.99
C VAL A 140 3.14 -14.00 12.99
N THR A 141 1.88 -14.38 13.25
CA THR A 141 0.74 -13.96 12.43
C THR A 141 0.41 -12.47 12.62
N ALA A 142 0.52 -11.93 13.84
CA ALA A 142 0.31 -10.50 14.10
C ALA A 142 1.37 -9.62 13.40
N ARG A 143 2.66 -10.01 13.50
CA ARG A 143 3.78 -9.32 12.82
C ARG A 143 3.67 -9.33 11.30
N SER A 144 2.91 -10.26 10.74
CA SER A 144 2.77 -10.45 9.29
C SER A 144 2.03 -9.30 8.58
N PHE A 145 1.42 -8.37 9.33
CA PHE A 145 0.72 -7.21 8.79
C PHE A 145 1.23 -5.88 9.33
N GLU A 146 2.20 -5.90 10.24
CA GLU A 146 2.80 -4.68 10.79
C GLU A 146 3.65 -3.98 9.73
N PRO A 147 3.57 -2.66 9.58
CA PRO A 147 4.31 -1.97 8.55
C PRO A 147 5.82 -1.98 8.82
N PHE A 148 6.60 -1.91 7.75
CA PHE A 148 8.00 -1.52 7.82
C PHE A 148 8.12 -0.02 7.60
N ILE A 149 8.81 0.67 8.49
CA ILE A 149 9.14 2.07 8.30
C ILE A 149 10.48 2.16 7.57
N VAL A 150 10.46 2.68 6.35
CA VAL A 150 11.66 2.84 5.51
C VAL A 150 12.09 4.29 5.55
N LYS A 151 13.12 4.61 6.32
CA LYS A 151 13.58 5.98 6.47
C LYS A 151 14.51 6.36 5.32
N LEU A 152 14.13 7.37 4.55
CA LEU A 152 14.90 7.89 3.43
C LEU A 152 15.50 9.26 3.75
N GLU A 153 16.51 9.65 2.98
CA GLU A 153 17.04 11.02 3.02
C GLU A 153 16.00 12.02 2.49
N GLU A 154 16.05 13.27 2.95
CA GLU A 154 15.16 14.33 2.48
C GLU A 154 15.17 14.50 0.95
N LYS A 155 16.33 14.27 0.32
CA LYS A 155 16.54 14.42 -1.13
C LYS A 155 16.39 13.13 -1.92
N ALA A 156 16.02 12.02 -1.28
CA ALA A 156 15.92 10.72 -1.94
C ALA A 156 14.92 10.76 -3.12
N GLY A 157 15.34 10.20 -4.24
CA GLY A 157 14.53 10.01 -5.44
C GLY A 157 13.56 8.85 -5.25
N LEU A 158 12.28 9.08 -5.49
CA LEU A 158 11.29 8.01 -5.54
C LEU A 158 11.18 7.45 -6.96
N HIS A 159 10.70 6.21 -7.08
CA HIS A 159 10.20 5.71 -8.36
C HIS A 159 9.01 6.54 -8.85
N GLU A 160 8.83 6.58 -10.18
CA GLU A 160 7.94 7.52 -10.88
C GLU A 160 6.48 7.49 -10.42
N GLU A 161 6.02 6.35 -9.89
CA GLU A 161 4.65 6.15 -9.45
C GLU A 161 4.38 6.69 -8.02
N LEU A 162 5.43 6.98 -7.26
CA LEU A 162 5.31 7.41 -5.87
C LEU A 162 5.46 8.92 -5.71
N VAL A 163 4.68 9.46 -4.78
CA VAL A 163 4.64 10.88 -4.45
C VAL A 163 4.81 11.07 -2.96
N TRP A 164 5.66 12.02 -2.58
CA TRP A 164 5.79 12.47 -1.19
C TRP A 164 4.57 13.27 -0.75
N ARG A 165 3.93 12.84 0.33
CA ARG A 165 2.75 13.49 0.91
C ARG A 165 2.95 13.74 2.39
N ALA A 166 2.42 14.85 2.90
CA ALA A 166 2.42 15.11 4.33
C ALA A 166 1.63 14.01 5.05
N TRP A 167 2.16 13.49 6.17
CA TRP A 167 1.50 12.43 6.94
C TRP A 167 0.08 12.83 7.36
N ASN A 168 -0.11 14.07 7.80
CA ASN A 168 -1.41 14.61 8.17
C ASN A 168 -2.43 14.59 7.02
N THR A 169 -1.98 14.70 5.77
CA THR A 169 -2.87 14.56 4.61
C THR A 169 -3.32 13.12 4.46
N VAL A 170 -2.40 12.16 4.59
CA VAL A 170 -2.70 10.73 4.44
C VAL A 170 -3.66 10.26 5.53
N THR A 171 -3.45 10.64 6.79
CA THR A 171 -4.31 10.22 7.91
C THR A 171 -5.69 10.88 7.93
N ALA A 172 -5.86 11.98 7.19
CA ALA A 172 -7.13 12.67 7.03
C ALA A 172 -8.00 12.14 5.88
N LEU A 173 -7.48 11.23 5.05
CA LEU A 173 -8.25 10.62 3.96
C LEU A 173 -9.12 9.47 4.45
N PRO A 174 -10.25 9.19 3.77
CA PRO A 174 -11.01 7.97 3.99
C PRO A 174 -10.10 6.75 3.84
N TYR A 175 -10.16 5.80 4.77
CA TYR A 175 -9.29 4.63 4.71
C TYR A 175 -9.52 3.77 3.46
N SER A 176 -10.70 3.89 2.83
CA SER A 176 -11.04 3.23 1.56
C SER A 176 -10.13 3.65 0.40
N THR A 177 -9.38 4.75 0.51
CA THR A 177 -8.38 5.12 -0.51
C THR A 177 -7.10 4.29 -0.39
N LEU A 178 -6.93 3.51 0.68
CA LEU A 178 -5.75 2.67 0.92
C LEU A 178 -5.86 1.29 0.25
N VAL A 179 -6.90 1.05 -0.56
CA VAL A 179 -7.08 -0.25 -1.24
C VAL A 179 -5.85 -0.54 -2.09
N GLY A 180 -5.07 -1.53 -1.66
CA GLY A 180 -3.95 -2.05 -2.42
C GLY A 180 -4.34 -3.34 -3.14
N LYS A 181 -3.59 -3.69 -4.19
CA LYS A 181 -3.79 -4.95 -4.93
C LYS A 181 -3.69 -6.20 -4.06
N MET A 182 -2.92 -6.12 -2.96
CA MET A 182 -2.57 -7.27 -2.11
C MET A 182 -3.06 -7.17 -0.67
N CYS A 183 -3.59 -6.02 -0.25
CA CYS A 183 -4.01 -5.77 1.13
C CYS A 183 -5.37 -5.06 1.16
N PRO A 184 -6.38 -5.62 1.86
CA PRO A 184 -7.63 -4.93 2.10
C PRO A 184 -7.42 -3.58 2.79
N ALA A 185 -8.28 -2.61 2.49
CA ALA A 185 -8.17 -1.26 3.03
C ALA A 185 -8.25 -1.24 4.56
N GLU A 186 -9.11 -2.06 5.16
CA GLU A 186 -9.27 -2.16 6.61
C GLU A 186 -8.00 -2.68 7.29
N VAL A 187 -7.36 -3.71 6.72
CA VAL A 187 -6.09 -4.24 7.23
C VAL A 187 -4.99 -3.19 7.12
N MET A 188 -4.89 -2.51 5.97
CA MET A 188 -3.92 -1.44 5.78
C MET A 188 -4.18 -0.28 6.75
N ALA A 189 -5.43 0.15 6.91
CA ALA A 189 -5.80 1.22 7.84
C ALA A 189 -5.45 0.89 9.28
N ASP A 190 -5.79 -0.32 9.73
CA ASP A 190 -5.50 -0.80 11.09
C ASP A 190 -4.00 -0.87 11.36
N SER A 191 -3.22 -1.42 10.42
CA SER A 191 -1.76 -1.49 10.51
C SER A 191 -1.07 -0.11 10.53
N LEU A 192 -1.61 0.87 9.80
CA LEU A 192 -1.08 2.24 9.76
C LEU A 192 -1.61 3.14 10.90
N ALA A 193 -2.67 2.71 11.58
CA ALA A 193 -3.33 3.47 12.63
C ALA A 193 -2.58 3.43 13.96
N ASP A 194 -1.65 2.50 14.13
CA ASP A 194 -0.88 2.42 15.37
C ASP A 194 -0.05 3.72 15.54
N PRO A 195 -0.32 4.52 16.61
CA PRO A 195 0.42 5.74 16.89
C PRO A 195 1.91 5.48 17.19
N THR A 196 2.29 4.23 17.49
CA THR A 196 3.69 3.84 17.67
C THR A 196 4.47 3.78 16.35
N SER A 197 3.76 3.63 15.24
CA SER A 197 4.30 3.41 13.88
C SER A 197 4.87 4.66 13.24
N TYR A 198 4.44 5.84 13.66
CA TYR A 198 4.81 7.08 13.00
C TYR A 198 5.45 8.07 13.97
N PRO A 199 6.49 8.80 13.54
CA PRO A 199 7.12 9.84 14.35
C PRO A 199 6.20 11.06 14.40
N GLN A 200 5.08 10.95 15.11
CA GLN A 200 4.03 11.95 15.05
C GLN A 200 4.43 13.26 15.72
N ASN A 201 5.49 13.31 16.56
CA ASN A 201 6.03 14.56 17.12
C ASN A 201 7.42 14.50 17.80
N THR A 202 8.18 13.40 17.71
CA THR A 202 9.51 13.34 18.35
C THR A 202 10.60 12.83 17.40
N PRO A 203 11.74 13.54 17.28
CA PRO A 203 12.90 13.05 16.53
C PRO A 203 13.65 11.89 17.24
N TYR A 204 13.11 11.36 18.34
CA TYR A 204 13.79 10.45 19.28
C TYR A 204 12.94 9.25 19.69
N ARG A 205 12.16 8.64 18.78
CA ARG A 205 11.63 7.30 19.06
C ARG A 205 12.75 6.28 18.85
N THR A 206 13.51 6.05 19.92
CA THR A 206 14.70 5.19 19.98
C THR A 206 14.36 3.69 20.08
N GLU A 207 13.08 3.32 20.06
CA GLU A 207 12.61 1.95 20.34
C GLU A 207 12.18 1.16 19.10
N LEU A 208 12.52 1.64 17.90
CA LEU A 208 12.28 0.87 16.69
C LEU A 208 13.38 -0.19 16.50
N CYS A 209 12.98 -1.44 16.30
CA CYS A 209 13.91 -2.52 16.01
C CYS A 209 14.49 -2.32 14.60
N HIS A 210 15.82 -2.16 14.52
CA HIS A 210 16.52 -2.03 13.25
C HIS A 210 16.53 -3.37 12.51
N CYS A 211 16.02 -3.40 11.28
CA CYS A 211 16.13 -4.56 10.41
C CYS A 211 17.47 -4.52 9.67
N THR A 212 18.30 -5.53 9.87
CA THR A 212 19.49 -5.74 9.03
C THR A 212 19.02 -6.24 7.66
N LEU A 213 19.19 -5.41 6.62
CA LEU A 213 19.00 -5.86 5.25
C LEU A 213 20.21 -6.71 4.87
N GLU A 214 20.02 -8.02 4.67
CA GLU A 214 21.07 -8.85 4.09
C GLU A 214 21.28 -8.41 2.63
N PRO A 215 22.54 -8.18 2.20
CA PRO A 215 22.83 -7.95 0.80
C PRO A 215 22.41 -9.19 0.01
N GLU A 216 21.62 -9.00 -1.05
CA GLU A 216 21.28 -10.11 -1.95
C GLU A 216 22.59 -10.63 -2.57
N ASP A 217 22.90 -11.91 -2.38
CA ASP A 217 24.04 -12.60 -2.97
C ASP A 217 23.89 -12.63 -4.51
N GLU A 218 24.26 -11.54 -5.20
CA GLU A 218 24.16 -11.43 -6.67
C GLU A 218 25.24 -12.24 -7.43
N ASP A 219 26.18 -12.90 -6.74
CA ASP A 219 27.38 -13.47 -7.38
C ASP A 219 27.42 -15.01 -7.51
N ARG A 220 26.28 -15.71 -7.39
CA ARG A 220 26.28 -17.19 -7.37
C ARG A 220 26.10 -17.90 -8.73
N HIS A 221 26.38 -17.24 -9.85
CA HIS A 221 26.26 -17.84 -11.19
C HIS A 221 27.40 -17.47 -12.17
N MET A 222 28.66 -17.75 -11.83
CA MET A 222 29.73 -17.90 -12.83
C MET A 222 30.71 -19.01 -12.40
N ARG A 223 30.26 -20.27 -12.45
CA ARG A 223 31.21 -21.37 -12.71
C ARG A 223 31.10 -21.71 -14.19
N GLU A 224 31.97 -21.10 -14.99
CA GLU A 224 32.37 -21.63 -16.28
C GLU A 224 32.85 -23.07 -16.04
N TYR A 225 32.07 -24.04 -16.50
CA TYR A 225 32.58 -25.37 -16.72
C TYR A 225 33.52 -25.28 -17.91
N ASN A 226 34.82 -25.16 -17.65
CA ASN A 226 35.84 -25.51 -18.62
C ASN A 226 35.82 -27.04 -18.77
N ASP A 227 34.99 -27.53 -19.68
CA ASP A 227 35.09 -28.89 -20.20
C ASP A 227 36.22 -28.93 -21.24
N ASP A 228 37.46 -28.89 -20.74
CA ASP A 228 38.64 -29.36 -21.45
C ASP A 228 39.17 -30.55 -20.66
N ASP A 229 38.78 -31.77 -21.04
CA ASP A 229 39.64 -32.94 -20.88
C ASP A 229 39.29 -34.01 -21.92
N ALA A 230 40.16 -34.04 -22.93
CA ALA A 230 40.21 -35.02 -23.97
C ALA A 230 40.88 -36.33 -23.48
N LEU A 231 40.34 -37.45 -23.98
CA LEU A 231 41.02 -38.73 -24.25
C LEU A 231 41.55 -39.54 -23.06
N ASN A 232 40.88 -40.67 -22.78
CA ASN A 232 41.60 -41.95 -22.81
C ASN A 232 40.67 -43.13 -23.16
N ASP A 233 40.96 -43.77 -24.29
CA ASP A 233 40.48 -45.09 -24.68
C ASP A 233 40.95 -46.18 -23.70
N LYS A 234 40.10 -47.18 -23.41
CA LYS A 234 40.41 -48.61 -23.65
C LYS A 234 39.30 -49.61 -23.23
N ILE A 235 38.68 -50.20 -24.24
CA ILE A 235 38.47 -51.64 -24.53
C ILE A 235 37.72 -52.57 -23.52
N SER A 236 36.58 -53.08 -24.03
CA SER A 236 35.90 -54.40 -23.92
C SER A 236 35.56 -55.11 -22.60
N SER A 237 34.30 -55.57 -22.54
CA SER A 237 33.82 -56.98 -22.43
C SER A 237 32.46 -56.97 -21.70
N GLY A 238 31.29 -57.45 -22.16
CA GLY A 238 30.87 -58.44 -23.14
C GLY A 238 29.78 -59.33 -22.48
N CYS A 239 28.66 -59.61 -23.19
CA CYS A 239 27.68 -60.72 -22.97
C CYS A 239 26.75 -60.62 -21.74
N ASP A 240 25.45 -60.97 -21.70
CA ASP A 240 24.32 -61.23 -22.61
C ASP A 240 23.06 -61.35 -21.70
N GLY A 241 21.84 -61.24 -22.25
CA GLY A 241 20.75 -62.11 -21.81
C GLY A 241 19.45 -61.51 -21.22
N ILE A 242 18.51 -61.17 -22.12
CA ILE A 242 17.14 -61.74 -22.23
C ILE A 242 16.19 -61.66 -21.02
N GLY A 243 14.98 -61.10 -21.24
CA GLY A 243 13.77 -61.58 -20.55
C GLY A 243 12.57 -60.64 -20.37
N THR A 244 11.83 -60.41 -21.46
CA THR A 244 10.35 -60.49 -21.57
C THR A 244 9.41 -59.52 -20.81
N THR A 245 8.66 -58.75 -21.61
CA THR A 245 7.30 -58.19 -21.42
C THR A 245 6.26 -59.29 -21.06
N PRO A 246 5.11 -58.95 -20.44
CA PRO A 246 3.95 -58.51 -21.23
C PRO A 246 3.07 -57.41 -20.58
N ALA A 247 2.39 -56.65 -21.43
CA ALA A 247 1.20 -55.85 -21.09
C ALA A 247 -0.03 -56.75 -20.85
N PRO A 248 -1.17 -56.21 -20.38
CA PRO A 248 -2.18 -55.80 -21.37
C PRO A 248 -3.04 -54.57 -21.00
N GLU A 249 -3.51 -53.90 -22.06
CA GLU A 249 -4.88 -53.42 -22.37
C GLU A 249 -5.78 -53.01 -21.18
N GLY A 250 -6.41 -51.84 -21.12
CA GLY A 250 -6.98 -50.98 -22.16
C GLY A 250 -8.36 -50.54 -21.63
N SER A 251 -8.81 -49.31 -21.91
CA SER A 251 -10.25 -49.04 -22.06
C SER A 251 -10.51 -47.62 -22.57
N MET A 252 -11.36 -47.58 -23.59
CA MET A 252 -11.84 -46.41 -24.32
C MET A 252 -12.95 -45.68 -23.55
N GLY A 253 -13.07 -44.37 -23.80
CA GLY A 253 -14.24 -43.60 -23.38
C GLY A 253 -14.26 -42.21 -24.02
N SER A 254 -14.86 -42.15 -25.22
CA SER A 254 -15.01 -40.98 -26.09
C SER A 254 -16.19 -40.07 -25.69
N ALA A 255 -16.19 -38.84 -26.24
CA ALA A 255 -17.33 -38.02 -26.72
C ALA A 255 -17.44 -36.62 -26.07
N VAL A 256 -17.09 -35.53 -26.80
CA VAL A 256 -17.92 -34.73 -27.74
C VAL A 256 -18.85 -33.73 -27.05
N GLY A 257 -18.71 -32.42 -27.36
CA GLY A 257 -19.84 -31.48 -27.25
C GLY A 257 -19.57 -29.97 -27.18
N ARG A 258 -19.41 -29.31 -28.34
CA ARG A 258 -19.95 -27.98 -28.79
C ARG A 258 -19.83 -26.73 -27.88
N ARG A 259 -19.10 -25.67 -28.28
CA ARG A 259 -19.43 -24.52 -29.16
C ARG A 259 -20.54 -23.54 -28.68
N ALA A 260 -20.09 -22.32 -28.38
CA ALA A 260 -20.46 -20.99 -28.91
C ALA A 260 -21.91 -20.42 -28.85
N ASN A 261 -21.94 -19.18 -28.31
CA ASN A 261 -22.63 -17.95 -28.75
C ASN A 261 -24.17 -17.79 -28.78
N ASP A 262 -24.51 -16.54 -28.46
CA ASP A 262 -25.62 -15.68 -28.91
C ASP A 262 -26.96 -15.65 -28.18
N GLY A 263 -27.42 -14.40 -27.99
CA GLY A 263 -28.82 -13.99 -27.82
C GLY A 263 -29.07 -13.16 -26.55
N SER A 264 -28.99 -11.83 -26.57
CA SER A 264 -29.93 -10.85 -27.17
C SER A 264 -31.14 -10.51 -26.27
N GLY A 265 -31.38 -9.20 -26.12
CA GLY A 265 -32.70 -8.62 -25.80
C GLY A 265 -32.68 -7.69 -24.58
N ARG A 266 -32.63 -6.35 -24.78
CA ARG A 266 -33.80 -5.42 -24.83
C ARG A 266 -34.37 -5.18 -23.41
N THR A 267 -34.64 -3.97 -22.91
CA THR A 267 -35.16 -2.70 -23.46
C THR A 267 -35.12 -1.72 -22.28
N GLY A 268 -34.75 -0.45 -22.42
CA GLY A 268 -35.62 0.61 -22.91
C GLY A 268 -36.48 1.17 -21.77
N GLY A 269 -36.21 2.42 -21.34
CA GLY A 269 -37.00 3.08 -20.30
C GLY A 269 -36.50 4.47 -19.94
N ILE A 270 -36.57 5.39 -20.91
CA ILE A 270 -36.54 6.83 -20.65
C ILE A 270 -37.86 7.18 -19.96
N GLY A 271 -37.78 7.82 -18.80
CA GLY A 271 -38.91 8.42 -18.09
C GLY A 271 -38.51 9.81 -17.61
N ALA A 272 -38.62 10.79 -18.51
CA ALA A 272 -38.80 12.18 -18.15
C ALA A 272 -40.28 12.40 -17.85
N ASP A 273 -40.57 13.15 -16.78
CA ASP A 273 -41.69 14.09 -16.61
C ASP A 273 -41.95 14.27 -15.11
N SER A 274 -42.45 15.38 -14.56
CA SER A 274 -42.58 16.80 -14.88
C SER A 274 -43.50 17.34 -13.77
N ALA A 275 -43.32 18.61 -13.41
CA ALA A 275 -44.28 19.49 -12.74
C ALA A 275 -44.56 19.33 -11.22
N GLY A 276 -44.49 20.48 -10.52
CA GLY A 276 -44.98 20.61 -9.15
C GLY A 276 -44.62 21.93 -8.46
N THR A 277 -44.92 23.07 -9.08
CA THR A 277 -44.90 24.40 -8.45
C THR A 277 -45.85 24.46 -7.24
N THR A 278 -45.48 25.14 -6.15
CA THR A 278 -46.31 26.19 -5.51
C THR A 278 -45.57 26.89 -4.37
N ALA A 279 -45.73 28.21 -4.36
CA ALA A 279 -45.36 29.12 -3.29
C ALA A 279 -46.55 29.34 -2.33
N ALA A 280 -46.25 29.55 -1.06
CA ALA A 280 -47.01 30.35 -0.07
C ALA A 280 -46.07 30.46 1.16
N ALA A 281 -45.57 31.64 1.54
CA ALA A 281 -46.27 32.66 2.34
C ALA A 281 -46.68 32.14 3.72
N ASP A 282 -45.81 32.37 4.71
CA ASP A 282 -46.10 33.10 5.95
C ASP A 282 -44.79 33.63 6.55
#